data_AF-A0A1Q3ELK7-F1
#
_entry.id   AF-A0A1Q3ELK7-F1
#
_cell.length_a   1.000
_cell.length_b   1.000
_cell.length_c   1.000
_cell.angle_alpha   90.00
_cell.angle_beta   90.00
_cell.angle_gamma   90.00
#
_symmetry.space_group_name_H-M   'P 1'
#
loop_
_entity.id
_entity.type
_entity.pdbx_description
1 polymer ?
#
loop_
_entity_poly.entity_id
_entity_poly.type
_entity_poly.pdbx_seq_one_letter_code
_entity_poly.pdbx_strand_id
1 'polypeptide(L)'
;MYGGQYNSMHGLHPSMGGVTPMMMGPSYDDMTVREPYYPDIRRPRSAMSMTRPRRHSAVSAISHIPLPPPMDTYRRASSIHIKFKRRSSLMAGISLAEAQGYAKLSNNDYYTLHDLHADRRHTIFLKIRWAGYNSLTYEIPVEASYDDRINLQTLARRISRACVHYLQANRIPIPWDRVDLHHIEEISYGVWQPMLSSR
;
A
#
# COMPACT_ATOMS: atom_id res chain seq x y z
N MET A 1 60.75 -36.67 -13.93
CA MET A 1 61.00 -36.57 -15.38
C MET A 1 59.88 -35.74 -15.99
N TYR A 2 60.27 -34.64 -16.68
CA TYR A 2 59.55 -33.80 -17.68
C TYR A 2 58.10 -33.34 -17.38
N GLY A 3 57.67 -32.09 -17.54
CA GLY A 3 58.15 -30.84 -18.16
C GLY A 3 56.90 -29.95 -18.35
N GLY A 4 56.90 -28.64 -18.03
CA GLY A 4 57.01 -27.51 -19.00
C GLY A 4 55.71 -27.30 -19.83
N GLN A 5 55.15 -26.13 -20.18
CA GLN A 5 55.58 -24.73 -20.39
C GLN A 5 54.28 -23.91 -20.71
N TYR A 6 54.05 -22.72 -20.13
CA TYR A 6 54.16 -21.33 -20.68
C TYR A 6 53.11 -20.80 -21.70
N ASN A 7 52.72 -19.52 -21.46
CA ASN A 7 52.20 -18.43 -22.34
C ASN A 7 50.73 -18.46 -22.82
N SER A 8 49.98 -17.35 -22.90
CA SER A 8 50.34 -15.97 -23.33
C SER A 8 49.54 -14.83 -22.66
N MET A 9 50.18 -13.66 -22.54
CA MET A 9 49.60 -12.32 -22.34
C MET A 9 49.04 -11.73 -23.66
N HIS A 10 48.06 -10.82 -23.57
CA HIS A 10 47.82 -9.59 -24.39
C HIS A 10 46.46 -9.00 -23.93
N GLY A 11 46.19 -7.70 -23.77
CA GLY A 11 46.89 -6.45 -24.09
C GLY A 11 46.15 -5.25 -23.47
N LEU A 12 46.74 -4.06 -23.65
CA LEU A 12 46.50 -2.78 -22.97
C LEU A 12 45.34 -1.92 -23.56
N HIS A 13 44.82 -1.01 -22.73
CA HIS A 13 43.99 0.22 -22.98
C HIS A 13 44.49 1.14 -24.14
N PRO A 14 43.88 2.32 -24.45
CA PRO A 14 42.48 2.83 -24.49
C PRO A 14 42.17 3.55 -25.83
N SER A 15 40.96 4.09 -26.05
CA SER A 15 40.71 5.07 -27.13
C SER A 15 39.87 6.27 -26.66
N MET A 16 40.35 7.46 -27.04
CA MET A 16 39.88 8.81 -26.77
C MET A 16 39.15 9.40 -27.99
N GLY A 17 38.25 10.37 -27.73
CA GLY A 17 37.83 11.42 -28.68
C GLY A 17 36.34 11.38 -29.05
N GLY A 18 35.55 12.46 -29.08
CA GLY A 18 35.78 13.89 -28.81
C GLY A 18 34.53 14.74 -29.17
N VAL A 19 34.18 15.68 -28.27
CA VAL A 19 33.84 17.13 -28.46
C VAL A 19 32.68 17.62 -29.40
N THR A 20 31.55 18.02 -28.75
CA THR A 20 30.65 19.24 -28.81
C THR A 20 30.04 19.80 -30.14
N PRO A 21 29.16 20.86 -30.16
CA PRO A 21 28.18 21.47 -29.22
C PRO A 21 26.77 21.80 -29.83
N MET A 22 25.92 22.46 -29.02
CA MET A 22 24.81 23.40 -29.34
C MET A 22 23.37 22.85 -29.40
N MET A 23 22.49 23.44 -28.57
CA MET A 23 21.18 24.06 -28.89
C MET A 23 20.52 24.39 -27.54
N MET A 24 20.75 25.60 -27.01
CA MET A 24 19.82 26.73 -27.09
C MET A 24 18.50 26.43 -26.36
N GLY A 25 18.42 26.82 -25.09
CA GLY A 25 17.12 26.96 -24.42
C GLY A 25 16.36 28.18 -24.94
N PRO A 26 15.03 28.21 -24.80
CA PRO A 26 14.29 29.46 -24.77
C PRO A 26 13.91 29.84 -23.34
N SER A 27 14.03 31.13 -23.14
CA SER A 27 13.80 31.95 -21.97
C SER A 27 12.31 32.11 -21.62
N TYR A 28 12.10 32.53 -20.37
CA TYR A 28 10.87 33.06 -19.76
C TYR A 28 9.93 33.84 -20.69
N ASP A 29 8.63 33.57 -20.60
CA ASP A 29 7.56 34.58 -20.46
C ASP A 29 6.19 33.88 -20.29
N ASP A 30 5.64 33.86 -19.08
CA ASP A 30 4.19 34.11 -18.95
C ASP A 30 3.92 34.76 -17.60
N MET A 31 3.59 36.05 -17.70
CA MET A 31 3.38 36.94 -16.59
C MET A 31 1.94 36.79 -16.07
N THR A 32 1.87 36.65 -14.75
CA THR A 32 0.96 37.39 -13.88
C THR A 32 -0.55 37.34 -14.19
N VAL A 33 -1.23 36.52 -13.39
CA VAL A 33 -2.40 36.87 -12.57
C VAL A 33 -2.87 38.31 -12.79
N ARG A 34 -3.93 38.49 -13.57
CA ARG A 34 -4.67 39.76 -13.64
C ARG A 34 -6.09 39.57 -13.11
N GLU A 35 -6.22 40.01 -11.88
CA GLU A 35 -7.42 40.21 -11.08
C GLU A 35 -8.45 41.11 -11.81
N PRO A 36 -9.75 40.77 -11.82
CA PRO A 36 -10.77 41.64 -12.38
C PRO A 36 -11.04 42.83 -11.47
N TYR A 37 -10.60 43.98 -11.97
CA TYR A 37 -10.85 45.33 -11.50
C TYR A 37 -12.36 45.65 -11.53
N TYR A 38 -13.01 45.76 -10.37
CA TYR A 38 -14.34 46.38 -10.28
C TYR A 38 -14.24 47.89 -10.56
N PRO A 39 -15.27 48.47 -11.19
CA PRO A 39 -15.73 49.79 -10.79
C PRO A 39 -17.20 49.78 -10.37
N ASP A 40 -17.40 50.30 -9.16
CA ASP A 40 -18.64 50.54 -8.45
C ASP A 40 -19.39 51.75 -9.06
N ILE A 41 -20.66 51.61 -9.47
CA ILE A 41 -21.56 52.75 -9.76
C ILE A 41 -22.94 52.54 -9.11
N ARG A 42 -23.04 53.02 -7.85
CA ARG A 42 -24.09 53.84 -7.21
C ARG A 42 -25.58 53.71 -7.63
N ARG A 43 -26.36 53.05 -6.74
CA ARG A 43 -27.57 53.50 -5.96
C ARG A 43 -28.89 53.89 -6.69
N PRO A 44 -30.05 54.07 -5.98
CA PRO A 44 -30.81 53.19 -5.09
C PRO A 44 -32.37 53.29 -5.33
N ARG A 45 -33.22 52.48 -4.67
CA ARG A 45 -34.62 52.84 -4.29
C ARG A 45 -35.23 51.77 -3.37
N SER A 46 -35.30 52.08 -2.07
CA SER A 46 -36.54 52.35 -1.30
C SER A 46 -37.19 51.05 -0.76
N ALA A 47 -36.93 50.70 0.49
CA ALA A 47 -37.60 51.19 1.71
C ALA A 47 -38.84 50.37 2.04
N MET A 48 -38.78 49.57 3.13
CA MET A 48 -39.81 49.58 4.17
C MET A 48 -39.18 49.30 5.53
N SER A 49 -39.51 50.23 6.43
CA SER A 49 -39.28 50.34 7.86
C SER A 49 -39.73 49.11 8.67
N MET A 50 -39.11 48.85 9.83
CA MET A 50 -39.72 49.04 11.17
C MET A 50 -38.90 48.38 12.29
N THR A 51 -38.54 49.20 13.30
CA THR A 51 -38.53 48.97 14.78
C THR A 51 -37.88 47.70 15.38
N ARG A 52 -37.17 47.66 16.51
CA ARG A 52 -36.53 48.53 17.51
C ARG A 52 -35.76 47.53 18.46
N PRO A 53 -34.89 47.98 19.38
CA PRO A 53 -33.82 47.18 19.97
C PRO A 53 -34.18 46.46 21.28
N ARG A 54 -33.50 45.36 21.63
CA ARG A 54 -33.28 44.97 23.04
C ARG A 54 -32.16 43.92 23.26
N ARG A 55 -31.13 44.37 24.00
CA ARG A 55 -30.36 43.71 25.08
C ARG A 55 -29.66 42.35 24.89
N HIS A 56 -28.33 42.43 24.93
CA HIS A 56 -27.37 41.70 25.78
C HIS A 56 -27.73 40.33 26.41
N SER A 57 -27.03 39.31 25.90
CA SER A 57 -26.26 38.25 26.59
C SER A 57 -26.87 37.44 27.73
N ALA A 58 -27.02 36.12 27.52
CA ALA A 58 -26.17 35.04 28.08
C ALA A 58 -26.95 33.71 28.12
N VAL A 59 -26.46 32.65 27.44
CA VAL A 59 -26.36 31.25 27.96
C VAL A 59 -25.34 30.51 27.08
N SER A 60 -24.38 29.87 27.74
CA SER A 60 -23.22 29.15 27.21
C SER A 60 -23.51 27.67 26.87
N ALA A 61 -22.53 27.02 26.23
CA ALA A 61 -22.39 25.59 25.84
C ALA A 61 -22.90 25.27 24.42
N ILE A 62 -22.09 24.88 23.45
CA ILE A 62 -21.04 23.85 23.47
C ILE A 62 -19.81 24.32 22.69
N SER A 63 -18.69 24.38 23.39
CA SER A 63 -17.35 24.49 22.85
C SER A 63 -16.86 23.11 22.39
N HIS A 64 -16.05 23.10 21.34
CA HIS A 64 -15.20 21.98 20.91
C HIS A 64 -15.90 20.71 20.41
N ILE A 65 -16.39 20.76 19.17
CA ILE A 65 -16.29 19.58 18.31
C ILE A 65 -15.09 19.86 17.40
N PRO A 66 -13.96 19.14 17.54
CA PRO A 66 -12.97 19.10 16.48
C PRO A 66 -13.70 18.51 15.28
N LEU A 67 -13.92 19.33 14.25
CA LEU A 67 -14.30 18.80 12.94
C LEU A 67 -13.19 17.78 12.61
N PRO A 68 -13.50 16.47 12.47
CA PRO A 68 -12.49 15.52 12.07
C PRO A 68 -11.89 16.03 10.76
N PRO A 69 -10.56 15.97 10.58
CA PRO A 69 -9.95 16.30 9.29
C PRO A 69 -10.70 15.51 8.22
N PRO A 70 -10.89 16.06 7.00
CA PRO A 70 -11.51 15.32 5.92
C PRO A 70 -10.69 14.05 5.70
N MET A 71 -11.14 12.94 6.28
CA MET A 71 -10.61 11.63 5.94
C MET A 71 -10.94 11.43 4.48
N ASP A 72 -9.94 11.00 3.70
CA ASP A 72 -10.08 10.64 2.30
C ASP A 72 -11.23 9.63 2.11
N THR A 73 -12.44 10.13 1.87
CA THR A 73 -13.63 9.34 1.51
C THR A 73 -13.41 8.57 0.20
N TYR A 74 -12.31 8.85 -0.52
CA TYR A 74 -11.95 8.24 -1.79
C TYR A 74 -11.12 6.95 -1.68
N ARG A 75 -10.65 6.55 -0.48
CA ARG A 75 -9.83 5.34 -0.30
C ARG A 75 -10.51 4.32 0.60
N ARG A 76 -11.63 3.78 0.10
CA ARG A 76 -12.39 2.74 0.79
C ARG A 76 -11.62 1.41 0.74
N ALA A 77 -11.56 0.69 1.85
CA ALA A 77 -11.10 -0.70 1.85
C ALA A 77 -11.95 -1.51 0.87
N SER A 78 -11.31 -2.35 0.06
CA SER A 78 -11.98 -3.28 -0.83
C SER A 78 -12.75 -4.31 -0.02
N SER A 79 -13.89 -4.77 -0.54
CA SER A 79 -14.62 -5.91 0.03
C SER A 79 -14.05 -7.26 -0.46
N ILE A 80 -12.78 -7.27 -0.90
CA ILE A 80 -12.12 -8.42 -1.51
C ILE A 80 -11.54 -9.30 -0.41
N HIS A 81 -11.80 -10.61 -0.51
CA HIS A 81 -11.17 -11.62 0.31
C HIS A 81 -10.31 -12.52 -0.56
N ILE A 82 -8.98 -12.42 -0.41
CA ILE A 82 -8.05 -13.25 -1.17
C ILE A 82 -7.93 -14.59 -0.46
N LYS A 83 -8.62 -15.59 -1.00
CA LYS A 83 -8.70 -16.94 -0.40
C LYS A 83 -7.51 -17.79 -0.80
N PHE A 84 -6.90 -18.45 0.18
CA PHE A 84 -5.87 -19.45 -0.03
C PHE A 84 -6.50 -20.82 0.10
N LYS A 85 -6.48 -21.59 -0.99
CA LYS A 85 -6.99 -22.96 -0.99
C LYS A 85 -6.04 -23.84 -1.78
N ARG A 86 -5.71 -25.02 -1.26
CA ARG A 86 -4.83 -25.99 -1.92
C ARG A 86 -5.55 -26.67 -3.09
N ARG A 87 -4.87 -26.86 -4.23
CA ARG A 87 -5.41 -27.44 -5.49
C ARG A 87 -6.17 -28.75 -5.33
N SER A 88 -5.78 -29.56 -4.35
CA SER A 88 -6.37 -30.88 -4.09
C SER A 88 -7.16 -30.95 -2.77
N SER A 89 -7.36 -29.83 -2.08
CA SER A 89 -8.03 -29.82 -0.78
C SER A 89 -9.52 -29.52 -0.93
N LEU A 90 -10.34 -30.32 -0.23
CA LEU A 90 -11.76 -30.02 -0.02
C LEU A 90 -11.95 -28.94 1.04
N MET A 91 -11.00 -28.82 1.99
CA MET A 91 -11.04 -27.80 3.04
C MET A 91 -10.49 -26.46 2.54
N ALA A 92 -11.09 -25.38 3.03
CA ALA A 92 -10.58 -24.03 2.84
C ALA A 92 -9.30 -23.82 3.66
N GLY A 93 -8.41 -22.98 3.15
CA GLY A 93 -7.14 -22.68 3.79
C GLY A 93 -5.97 -23.53 3.28
N ILE A 94 -4.78 -23.09 3.69
CA ILE A 94 -3.51 -23.80 3.56
C ILE A 94 -2.78 -23.71 4.90
N SER A 95 -2.06 -24.75 5.32
CA SER A 95 -1.26 -24.62 6.53
C SER A 95 -0.09 -23.66 6.29
N LEU A 96 0.41 -23.01 7.34
CA LEU A 96 1.60 -22.16 7.22
C LEU A 96 2.79 -22.95 6.68
N ALA A 97 2.89 -24.24 7.03
CA ALA A 97 3.90 -25.15 6.50
C ALA A 97 3.78 -25.39 4.99
N GLU A 98 2.58 -25.67 4.52
CA GLU A 98 2.31 -25.88 3.10
C GLU A 98 2.58 -24.61 2.28
N ALA A 99 2.18 -23.45 2.80
CA ALA A 99 2.43 -22.16 2.16
C ALA A 99 3.93 -21.89 1.95
N GLN A 100 4.78 -22.33 2.88
CA GLN A 100 6.24 -22.21 2.75
C GLN A 100 6.82 -23.24 1.77
N GLY A 101 6.22 -24.42 1.66
CA GLY A 101 6.65 -25.53 0.80
C GLY A 101 6.20 -25.45 -0.67
N TYR A 102 5.89 -24.26 -1.20
CA TYR A 102 5.45 -24.07 -2.61
C TYR A 102 4.17 -24.87 -2.96
N ALA A 103 3.19 -24.90 -2.05
CA ALA A 103 1.92 -25.55 -2.31
C ALA A 103 1.21 -24.96 -3.55
N LYS A 104 0.72 -25.83 -4.43
CA LYS A 104 -0.13 -25.45 -5.56
C LYS A 104 -1.51 -25.03 -5.05
N LEU A 105 -1.88 -23.77 -5.29
CA LEU A 105 -3.20 -23.25 -4.96
C LEU A 105 -4.26 -23.66 -6.01
N SER A 106 -5.51 -23.84 -5.58
CA SER A 106 -6.66 -24.21 -6.42
C SER A 106 -7.24 -23.02 -7.16
N ASN A 107 -7.20 -21.83 -6.56
CA ASN A 107 -7.82 -20.65 -7.12
C ASN A 107 -6.90 -20.04 -8.17
N ASN A 108 -7.46 -19.94 -9.37
CA ASN A 108 -6.91 -19.21 -10.50
C ASN A 108 -7.53 -17.81 -10.56
N ASP A 109 -7.85 -17.25 -9.39
CA ASP A 109 -8.34 -15.88 -9.31
C ASP A 109 -7.18 -14.97 -9.68
N TYR A 110 -7.40 -14.14 -10.69
CA TYR A 110 -6.42 -13.15 -11.13
C TYR A 110 -6.61 -11.89 -10.31
N TYR A 111 -5.66 -11.63 -9.41
CA TYR A 111 -5.58 -10.38 -8.66
C TYR A 111 -4.48 -9.51 -9.26
N THR A 112 -4.75 -8.23 -9.37
CA THR A 112 -3.81 -7.20 -9.83
C THR A 112 -3.22 -6.43 -8.66
N LEU A 113 -2.13 -5.69 -8.90
CA LEU A 113 -1.56 -4.80 -7.89
C LEU A 113 -2.56 -3.75 -7.38
N HIS A 114 -3.48 -3.34 -8.26
CA HIS A 114 -4.55 -2.41 -7.93
C HIS A 114 -5.54 -3.04 -6.94
N ASP A 115 -5.93 -4.31 -7.12
CA ASP A 115 -6.85 -5.01 -6.22
C ASP A 115 -6.28 -5.17 -4.80
N LEU A 116 -4.96 -5.25 -4.67
CA LEU A 116 -4.28 -5.31 -3.38
C LEU A 116 -4.01 -3.94 -2.76
N HIS A 117 -4.30 -2.86 -3.48
CA HIS A 117 -3.91 -1.50 -3.12
C HIS A 117 -2.44 -1.41 -2.70
N ALA A 118 -1.56 -2.07 -3.47
CA ALA A 118 -0.13 -2.05 -3.22
C ALA A 118 0.42 -0.61 -3.37
N ASP A 119 1.36 -0.24 -2.49
CA ASP A 119 2.03 1.06 -2.60
C ASP A 119 2.91 1.13 -3.87
N ARG A 120 3.46 2.31 -4.18
CA ARG A 120 4.38 2.57 -5.30
C ARG A 120 5.61 1.65 -5.30
N ARG A 121 5.94 1.04 -4.16
CA ARG A 121 7.03 0.08 -3.99
C ARG A 121 6.60 -1.38 -4.21
N HIS A 122 5.37 -1.61 -4.67
CA HIS A 122 4.75 -2.92 -4.78
C HIS A 122 4.74 -3.67 -3.44
N THR A 123 4.39 -2.95 -2.37
CA THR A 123 4.32 -3.49 -1.01
C THR A 123 2.92 -3.30 -0.44
N ILE A 124 2.43 -4.29 0.29
CA ILE A 124 1.24 -4.17 1.13
C ILE A 124 1.65 -4.21 2.60
N PHE A 125 0.83 -3.61 3.45
CA PHE A 125 0.99 -3.74 4.90
C PHE A 125 0.13 -4.92 5.39
N LEU A 126 0.74 -5.86 6.11
CA LEU A 126 0.07 -6.99 6.71
C LEU A 126 0.04 -6.81 8.23
N LYS A 127 -1.14 -6.50 8.77
CA LYS A 127 -1.35 -6.40 10.22
C LYS A 127 -1.81 -7.74 10.77
N ILE A 128 -0.94 -8.38 11.56
CA ILE A 128 -1.21 -9.67 12.19
C ILE A 128 -1.63 -9.45 13.64
N ARG A 129 -2.71 -10.13 14.06
CA ARG A 129 -3.20 -10.12 15.43
C ARG A 129 -3.54 -11.52 15.89
N TRP A 130 -3.26 -11.82 17.15
CA TRP A 130 -3.72 -13.03 17.84
C TRP A 130 -4.34 -12.64 19.17
N ALA A 131 -5.39 -13.36 19.59
CA ALA A 131 -6.13 -13.03 20.80
C ALA A 131 -5.21 -13.07 22.03
N GLY A 132 -5.16 -11.98 22.81
CA GLY A 132 -4.30 -11.85 23.98
C GLY A 132 -2.86 -11.42 23.71
N TYR A 133 -2.49 -11.12 22.45
CA TYR A 133 -1.14 -10.68 22.08
C TYR A 133 -1.16 -9.36 21.32
N ASN A 134 -0.03 -8.65 21.35
CA ASN A 134 0.15 -7.39 20.62
C ASN A 134 0.10 -7.64 19.12
N SER A 135 -0.54 -6.73 18.37
CA SER A 135 -0.52 -6.79 16.90
C SER A 135 0.82 -6.30 16.37
N LEU A 136 1.31 -6.89 15.28
CA LEU A 136 2.47 -6.40 14.53
C LEU A 136 2.08 -6.17 13.08
N THR A 137 2.69 -5.16 12.46
CA THR A 137 2.50 -4.83 11.05
C THR A 137 3.78 -5.15 10.29
N TYR A 138 3.65 -5.86 9.17
CA TYR A 138 4.74 -6.24 8.29
C TYR A 138 4.59 -5.61 6.92
N GLU A 139 5.70 -5.23 6.31
CA GLU A 139 5.73 -4.87 4.89
C GLU A 139 5.94 -6.13 4.07
N ILE A 140 4.99 -6.45 3.21
CA ILE A 140 5.02 -7.64 2.36
C ILE A 140 5.21 -7.19 0.91
N PRO A 141 6.35 -7.52 0.28
CA PRO A 141 6.53 -7.26 -1.14
C PRO A 141 5.61 -8.15 -1.96
N VAL A 142 4.92 -7.55 -2.90
CA VAL A 142 4.05 -8.20 -3.86
C VAL A 142 4.82 -8.31 -5.18
N GLU A 143 4.91 -9.53 -5.69
CA GLU A 143 5.57 -9.80 -6.96
C GLU A 143 4.52 -9.87 -8.06
N ALA A 144 4.54 -8.85 -8.92
CA ALA A 144 3.73 -8.82 -10.13
C ALA A 144 4.45 -9.60 -11.23
N SER A 145 3.70 -10.43 -11.94
CA SER A 145 4.11 -11.02 -13.21
C SER A 145 4.09 -9.94 -14.30
N TYR A 146 4.61 -10.24 -15.48
CA TYR A 146 4.63 -9.31 -16.62
C TYR A 146 3.25 -8.73 -17.01
N ASP A 147 2.16 -9.43 -16.69
CA ASP A 147 0.78 -9.02 -16.99
C ASP A 147 0.09 -8.29 -15.81
N ASP A 148 0.86 -7.68 -14.90
CA ASP A 148 0.37 -7.04 -13.66
C ASP A 148 -0.37 -7.99 -12.69
N ARG A 149 -0.30 -9.30 -12.96
CA ARG A 149 -0.93 -10.34 -12.15
C ARG A 149 -0.06 -10.75 -11.00
N ILE A 150 -0.65 -10.83 -9.82
CA ILE A 150 0.05 -11.22 -8.61
C ILE A 150 0.19 -12.74 -8.56
N ASN A 151 1.41 -13.19 -8.26
CA ASN A 151 1.64 -14.59 -7.96
C ASN A 151 1.19 -14.92 -6.52
N LEU A 152 -0.03 -15.46 -6.38
CA LEU A 152 -0.61 -15.84 -5.09
C LEU A 152 0.23 -16.85 -4.31
N GLN A 153 0.99 -17.72 -4.99
CA GLN A 153 1.84 -18.69 -4.29
C GLN A 153 3.02 -17.99 -3.61
N THR A 154 3.64 -17.02 -4.27
CA THR A 154 4.70 -16.21 -3.68
C THR A 154 4.15 -15.32 -2.57
N LEU A 155 2.99 -14.71 -2.77
CA LEU A 155 2.32 -13.91 -1.75
C LEU A 155 2.01 -14.76 -0.50
N ALA A 156 1.38 -15.92 -0.68
CA ALA A 156 1.05 -16.86 0.40
C ALA A 156 2.31 -17.25 1.20
N ARG A 157 3.43 -17.52 0.52
CA ARG A 157 4.70 -17.85 1.16
C ARG A 157 5.23 -16.69 2.02
N ARG A 158 5.18 -15.46 1.51
CA ARG A 158 5.65 -14.27 2.24
C ARG A 158 4.76 -13.96 3.45
N ILE A 159 3.44 -14.04 3.28
CA ILE A 159 2.47 -13.89 4.37
C ILE A 159 2.68 -14.97 5.43
N SER A 160 2.86 -16.23 5.02
CA SER A 160 3.14 -17.32 5.96
C SER A 160 4.42 -17.08 6.76
N ARG A 161 5.51 -16.66 6.11
CA ARG A 161 6.75 -16.28 6.83
C ARG A 161 6.52 -15.17 7.85
N ALA A 162 5.74 -14.14 7.50
CA ALA A 162 5.38 -13.08 8.43
C ALA A 162 4.53 -13.60 9.60
N CYS A 163 3.58 -14.50 9.35
CA CYS A 163 2.77 -15.14 10.39
C CYS A 163 3.64 -15.98 11.34
N VAL A 164 4.56 -16.79 10.81
CA VAL A 164 5.48 -17.59 11.64
C VAL A 164 6.37 -16.69 12.48
N HIS A 165 6.93 -15.63 11.88
CA HIS A 165 7.73 -14.66 12.61
C HIS A 165 6.93 -13.97 13.72
N TYR A 166 5.67 -13.62 13.46
CA TYR A 166 4.76 -13.07 14.48
C TYR A 166 4.53 -14.02 15.65
N LEU A 167 4.25 -15.30 15.37
CA LEU A 167 4.05 -16.34 16.39
C LEU A 167 5.30 -16.51 17.26
N GLN A 168 6.48 -16.52 16.65
CA GLN A 168 7.77 -16.64 17.33
C GLN A 168 8.10 -15.40 18.17
N ALA A 169 7.93 -14.20 17.61
CA ALA A 169 8.22 -12.92 18.28
C ALA A 169 7.34 -12.72 19.52
N ASN A 170 6.07 -13.14 19.47
CA ASN A 170 5.15 -13.07 20.60
C ASN A 170 5.18 -14.32 21.51
N ARG A 171 6.04 -15.31 21.21
CA ARG A 171 6.15 -16.57 21.95
C ARG A 171 4.80 -17.28 22.14
N ILE A 172 3.98 -17.29 21.09
CA ILE A 172 2.66 -17.94 21.12
C ILE A 172 2.88 -19.46 21.20
N PRO A 173 2.31 -20.17 22.20
CA PRO A 173 2.56 -21.59 22.43
C PRO A 173 1.75 -22.50 21.50
N ILE A 174 1.72 -22.17 20.21
CA ILE A 174 1.04 -22.95 19.17
C ILE A 174 2.07 -23.26 18.10
N PRO A 175 2.27 -24.53 17.75
CA PRO A 175 3.22 -24.88 16.71
C PRO A 175 2.65 -24.42 15.35
N TRP A 176 3.49 -23.78 14.54
CA TRP A 176 3.07 -23.08 13.32
C TRP A 176 2.55 -24.02 12.23
N ASP A 177 2.88 -25.31 12.30
CA ASP A 177 2.37 -26.38 11.43
C ASP A 177 0.87 -26.65 11.62
N ARG A 178 0.33 -26.31 12.80
CA ARG A 178 -1.11 -26.44 13.13
C ARG A 178 -1.93 -25.18 12.85
N VAL A 179 -1.29 -24.13 12.33
CA VAL A 179 -1.97 -22.89 11.97
C VAL A 179 -2.28 -22.91 10.48
N ASP A 180 -3.55 -22.68 10.16
CA ASP A 180 -4.05 -22.54 8.80
C ASP A 180 -4.28 -21.07 8.46
N LEU A 181 -3.86 -20.69 7.25
CA LEU A 181 -4.17 -19.42 6.60
C LEU A 181 -5.35 -19.63 5.64
N HIS A 182 -6.49 -19.01 5.95
CA HIS A 182 -7.71 -19.13 5.14
C HIS A 182 -7.78 -18.13 4.02
N HIS A 183 -7.70 -16.85 4.38
CA HIS A 183 -7.76 -15.73 3.47
C HIS A 183 -7.12 -14.51 4.12
N ILE A 184 -6.89 -13.47 3.33
CA ILE A 184 -6.61 -12.12 3.83
C ILE A 184 -7.78 -11.20 3.49
N GLU A 185 -8.10 -10.30 4.43
CA GLU A 185 -9.13 -9.28 4.31
C GLU A 185 -8.48 -7.89 4.40
N GLU A 186 -8.98 -6.94 3.63
CA GLU A 186 -8.52 -5.55 3.71
C GLU A 186 -9.27 -4.81 4.83
N ILE A 187 -8.54 -4.35 5.84
CA ILE A 187 -9.12 -3.64 6.99
C ILE A 187 -9.07 -2.12 6.82
N SER A 188 -8.14 -1.64 6.01
CA SER A 188 -7.92 -0.24 5.64
C SER A 188 -7.18 -0.24 4.31
N TYR A 189 -7.26 0.85 3.54
CA TYR A 189 -6.60 0.95 2.24
C TYR A 189 -5.12 0.54 2.29
N GLY A 190 -4.76 -0.53 1.57
CA GLY A 190 -3.41 -1.10 1.49
C GLY A 190 -2.96 -1.88 2.75
N VAL A 191 -3.84 -2.04 3.74
CA VAL A 191 -3.59 -2.77 4.99
C VAL A 191 -4.48 -4.00 5.07
N TRP A 192 -3.82 -5.16 5.05
CA TRP A 192 -4.43 -6.47 5.02
C TRP A 192 -4.26 -7.19 6.35
N GLN A 193 -5.25 -7.99 6.72
CA GLN A 193 -5.23 -8.84 7.91
C GLN A 193 -5.40 -10.30 7.50
N PRO A 194 -4.52 -11.22 7.95
CA PRO A 194 -4.68 -12.64 7.70
C PRO A 194 -5.69 -13.25 8.67
N MET A 195 -6.56 -14.10 8.13
CA MET A 195 -7.50 -14.91 8.90
C MET A 195 -6.86 -16.27 9.17
N LEU A 196 -6.42 -16.45 10.42
CA LEU A 196 -5.73 -17.64 10.91
C LEU A 196 -6.66 -18.47 11.79
N SER A 197 -6.51 -19.79 11.73
CA SER A 197 -7.14 -20.72 12.68
C SER A 197 -6.15 -21.80 13.13
N SER A 198 -6.26 -22.25 14.38
CA SER A 198 -5.58 -23.45 14.84
C SER A 198 -6.45 -24.69 14.65
N ARG A 199 -5.84 -25.82 14.29
CA ARG A 199 -6.48 -27.16 14.30
C ARG A 199 -6.47 -27.82 15.67
#